data_AF-A0A3D4B7Q8-F1
#
_entry.id   AF-A0A3D4B7Q8-F1
#
_cell.length_a   1.000
_cell.length_b   1.000
_cell.length_c   1.000
_cell.angle_alpha   90.00
_cell.angle_beta   90.00
_cell.angle_gamma   90.00
#
_symmetry.space_group_name_H-M   'P 1'
#
loop_
_entity.id
_entity.type
_entity.pdbx_description
1 polymer ?
#
loop_
_entity_poly.entity_id
_entity_poly.type
_entity_poly.pdbx_seq_one_letter_code
_entity_poly.pdbx_strand_id
1 'polypeptide(L)'
;MNWIYSFWWKSRITGWAIVLIACLVWSVEARAVQISGVVTDGRNPIPDARVRLHGATTFEVTDSQGRFMLTTPGESVAAIVIAAGKEGWINGGVKISPKTSYTTIVLKKVPDGDDPQYTFITPHKSLVDLRDDTEKMDSLRLKSHTHFKETCNLCHFEPTCFLCHRELYTQWTTSQHARAVDNPWTLNLYDGTDADGNENVGPGYRLDFPDNPGNCADCHAPTAAINAPGKTDLKVVYNRAHIVYPTQIGYKSYKRVEQEQKAGSVDGAGIHCDFCHKIKAVEVNDAAGVNGSITLNRVNLDVEKEKREKEGRMYPIFVYGPYDDVITFSPVSNSAITSPMIASYNPIYN
;
A
#
# COMPACT_ATOMS: atom_id res chain seq x y z
N MET A 1 20.41 -32.64 -72.90
CA MET A 1 21.43 -31.76 -72.27
C MET A 1 21.07 -30.32 -72.54
N ASN A 2 20.84 -29.44 -71.58
CA ASN A 2 20.44 -29.53 -70.18
C ASN A 2 20.04 -28.08 -69.87
N TRP A 3 18.79 -27.82 -69.52
CA TRP A 3 18.42 -27.68 -68.11
C TRP A 3 19.06 -26.46 -67.40
N ILE A 4 19.20 -25.30 -68.07
CA ILE A 4 19.73 -24.07 -67.43
C ILE A 4 18.86 -22.81 -67.64
N TYR A 5 17.85 -22.81 -68.53
CA TYR A 5 17.12 -21.57 -68.86
C TYR A 5 15.76 -21.36 -68.16
N SER A 6 15.34 -22.26 -67.26
CA SER A 6 14.04 -22.14 -66.55
C SER A 6 14.17 -21.62 -65.10
N PHE A 7 15.39 -21.50 -64.56
CA PHE A 7 15.58 -21.16 -63.14
C PHE A 7 15.75 -19.65 -62.86
N TRP A 8 15.89 -18.82 -63.91
CA TRP A 8 16.25 -17.40 -63.74
C TRP A 8 15.08 -16.41 -63.85
N TRP A 9 13.88 -16.86 -64.26
CA TRP A 9 12.73 -15.95 -64.36
C TRP A 9 11.73 -16.05 -63.20
N LYS A 10 11.62 -17.22 -62.55
CA LYS A 10 10.75 -17.38 -61.36
C LYS A 10 11.32 -16.74 -60.09
N SER A 11 12.63 -16.48 -60.04
CA SER A 11 13.33 -15.96 -58.84
C SER A 11 13.29 -14.45 -58.72
N ARG A 12 12.89 -13.72 -59.77
CA ARG A 12 12.74 -12.25 -59.73
C ARG A 12 11.31 -11.80 -59.43
N ILE A 13 10.30 -12.63 -59.60
CA ILE A 13 8.91 -12.26 -59.29
C ILE A 13 8.58 -12.53 -57.80
N THR A 14 9.19 -13.56 -57.20
CA THR A 14 9.06 -13.84 -55.75
C THR A 14 9.88 -12.90 -54.87
N GLY A 15 11.02 -12.38 -55.34
CA GLY A 15 11.84 -11.42 -54.58
C GLY A 15 11.17 -10.07 -54.36
N TRP A 16 10.43 -9.55 -55.35
CA TRP A 16 9.72 -8.27 -55.23
C TRP A 16 8.40 -8.38 -54.45
N ALA A 17 7.75 -9.55 -54.49
CA ALA A 17 6.57 -9.82 -53.65
C ALA A 17 6.95 -9.89 -52.15
N ILE A 18 8.12 -10.44 -51.81
CA ILE A 18 8.58 -10.51 -50.41
C ILE A 18 9.07 -9.15 -49.90
N VAL A 19 9.66 -8.30 -50.73
CA VAL A 19 10.05 -6.94 -50.31
C VAL A 19 8.83 -6.02 -50.16
N LEU A 20 7.82 -6.15 -51.02
CA LEU A 20 6.57 -5.39 -50.87
C LEU A 20 5.69 -5.90 -49.72
N ILE A 21 5.72 -7.21 -49.39
CA ILE A 21 5.06 -7.75 -48.18
C ILE A 21 5.88 -7.44 -46.91
N ALA A 22 7.21 -7.35 -46.98
CA ALA A 22 8.05 -6.91 -45.86
C ALA A 22 7.94 -5.41 -45.59
N CYS A 23 7.68 -4.58 -46.60
CA CYS A 23 7.27 -3.18 -46.41
C CYS A 23 5.79 -3.02 -46.02
N LEU A 24 5.01 -4.10 -46.07
CA LEU A 24 3.65 -4.21 -45.53
C LEU A 24 3.60 -4.91 -44.17
N VAL A 25 4.75 -5.09 -43.51
CA VAL A 25 4.78 -5.03 -42.05
C VAL A 25 4.59 -3.55 -41.72
N TRP A 26 3.33 -3.12 -41.82
CA TRP A 26 2.91 -1.85 -41.26
C TRP A 26 3.45 -1.80 -39.85
N SER A 27 4.42 -0.92 -39.64
CA SER A 27 4.52 -0.24 -38.37
C SER A 27 3.13 0.33 -38.10
N VAL A 28 2.32 -0.43 -37.37
CA VAL A 28 1.24 0.14 -36.58
C VAL A 28 1.98 1.00 -35.57
N GLU A 29 2.35 2.22 -35.99
CA GLU A 29 2.68 3.27 -35.06
C GLU A 29 1.41 3.40 -34.21
N ALA A 30 1.47 2.85 -33.00
CA ALA A 30 0.43 3.00 -32.01
C ALA A 30 0.12 4.50 -31.96
N ARG A 31 -1.05 4.91 -32.44
CA ARG A 31 -1.41 6.32 -32.57
C ARG A 31 -1.56 6.94 -31.20
N ALA A 32 -0.49 7.48 -30.65
CA ALA A 32 -0.52 8.07 -29.33
C ALA A 32 -1.59 9.17 -29.27
N VAL A 33 -2.49 9.09 -28.29
CA VAL A 33 -3.54 10.09 -28.07
C VAL A 33 -3.02 11.09 -27.05
N GLN A 34 -3.08 12.37 -27.38
CA GLN A 34 -2.81 13.43 -26.41
C GLN A 34 -4.08 13.80 -25.68
N ILE A 35 -3.98 13.86 -24.36
CA ILE A 35 -5.07 14.22 -23.46
C ILE A 35 -4.63 15.42 -22.66
N SER A 36 -5.35 16.52 -22.82
CA SER A 36 -5.16 17.70 -21.99
C SER A 36 -6.04 17.61 -20.74
N GLY A 37 -5.70 18.38 -19.71
CA GLY A 37 -6.57 18.47 -18.54
C GLY A 37 -6.12 19.48 -17.52
N VAL A 38 -6.83 19.53 -16.41
CA VAL A 38 -6.49 20.36 -15.26
C VAL A 38 -6.58 19.56 -13.96
N VAL A 39 -5.65 19.78 -13.06
CA VAL A 39 -5.70 19.31 -11.67
C VAL A 39 -6.14 20.47 -10.78
N THR A 40 -7.13 20.24 -9.91
CA THR A 40 -7.76 21.27 -9.08
C THR A 40 -8.19 20.73 -7.72
N ASP A 41 -8.41 21.61 -6.74
CA ASP A 41 -9.08 21.27 -5.47
C ASP A 41 -10.63 21.31 -5.57
N GLY A 42 -11.15 21.54 -6.78
CA GLY A 42 -12.57 21.77 -7.08
C GLY A 42 -12.93 23.25 -7.18
N ARG A 43 -12.02 24.17 -6.85
CA ARG A 43 -12.18 25.62 -6.98
C ARG A 43 -10.97 26.27 -7.64
N ASN A 44 -9.76 25.94 -7.17
CA ASN A 44 -8.49 26.52 -7.58
C ASN A 44 -7.63 25.49 -8.32
N PRO A 45 -6.83 25.90 -9.31
CA PRO A 45 -5.86 25.02 -9.94
C PRO A 45 -4.76 24.60 -8.96
N ILE A 46 -4.26 23.37 -9.11
CA ILE A 46 -3.14 22.84 -8.33
C ILE A 46 -1.93 22.74 -9.26
N PRO A 47 -0.93 23.63 -9.13
CA PRO A 47 0.32 23.53 -9.89
C PRO A 47 1.20 22.41 -9.35
N ASP A 48 2.24 22.01 -10.10
CA ASP A 48 3.27 21.04 -9.69
C ASP A 48 2.75 19.65 -9.24
N ALA A 49 1.53 19.27 -9.61
CA ALA A 49 1.01 17.93 -9.41
C ALA A 49 1.59 16.99 -10.47
N ARG A 50 2.00 15.79 -10.05
CA ARG A 50 2.40 14.71 -10.96
C ARG A 50 1.14 14.09 -11.56
N VAL A 51 1.13 13.88 -12.87
CA VAL A 51 0.02 13.29 -13.62
C VAL A 51 0.55 12.17 -14.49
N ARG A 52 -0.02 10.97 -14.36
CA ARG A 52 0.43 9.80 -15.13
C ARG A 52 -0.69 8.82 -15.43
N LEU A 53 -0.42 7.91 -16.35
CA LEU A 53 -1.25 6.72 -16.48
C LEU A 53 -1.06 5.86 -15.22
N HIS A 54 -2.15 5.33 -14.68
CA HIS A 54 -2.10 4.47 -13.50
C HIS A 54 -1.14 3.29 -13.74
N GLY A 55 -0.10 3.20 -12.91
CA GLY A 55 0.91 2.14 -12.92
C GLY A 55 2.09 2.46 -13.84
N ALA A 56 2.09 3.61 -14.50
CA ALA A 56 3.24 4.06 -15.28
C ALA A 56 4.33 4.65 -14.37
N THR A 57 5.58 4.53 -14.81
CA THR A 57 6.75 5.09 -14.11
C THR A 57 7.04 6.53 -14.51
N THR A 58 6.60 6.94 -15.71
CA THR A 58 6.75 8.31 -16.20
C THR A 58 5.52 9.14 -15.89
N PHE A 59 5.76 10.42 -15.57
CA PHE A 59 4.71 11.37 -15.24
C PHE A 59 5.01 12.73 -15.89
N GLU A 60 3.95 13.50 -16.05
CA GLU A 60 3.98 14.91 -16.42
C GLU A 60 3.71 15.77 -15.18
N VAL A 61 4.10 17.04 -15.21
CA VAL A 61 3.89 17.97 -14.10
C VAL A 61 2.97 19.10 -14.54
N THR A 62 1.96 19.42 -13.74
CA THR A 62 1.02 20.50 -14.06
C THR A 62 1.67 21.89 -14.00
N ASP A 63 1.28 22.78 -14.91
CA ASP A 63 1.74 24.18 -14.92
C ASP A 63 1.12 25.05 -13.80
N SER A 64 1.43 26.35 -13.79
CA SER A 64 0.91 27.32 -12.81
C SER A 64 -0.62 27.48 -12.81
N GLN A 65 -1.30 27.01 -13.85
CA GLN A 65 -2.75 26.98 -13.99
C GLN A 65 -3.30 25.56 -13.79
N GLY A 66 -2.50 24.64 -13.23
CA GLY A 66 -2.87 23.25 -12.97
C GLY A 66 -3.02 22.41 -14.23
N ARG A 67 -2.62 22.90 -15.40
CA ARG A 67 -2.84 22.22 -16.67
C ARG A 67 -1.78 21.17 -16.93
N PHE A 68 -2.19 20.05 -17.49
CA PHE A 68 -1.29 19.00 -17.97
C PHE A 68 -1.66 18.59 -19.39
N MET A 69 -0.70 17.95 -20.06
CA MET A 69 -0.90 17.25 -21.32
C MET A 69 -0.18 15.92 -21.25
N LEU A 70 -0.93 14.83 -21.32
CA LEU A 70 -0.41 13.47 -21.19
C LEU A 70 -0.57 12.72 -22.50
N THR A 71 0.46 11.96 -22.88
CA THR A 71 0.43 11.10 -24.05
C THR A 71 0.06 9.68 -23.63
N THR A 72 -0.99 9.11 -24.23
CA THR A 72 -1.47 7.77 -23.92
C THR A 72 -1.34 6.84 -25.13
N PRO A 73 -1.15 5.52 -24.93
CA PRO A 73 -1.20 4.56 -26.02
C PRO A 73 -2.51 4.65 -26.82
N GLY A 74 -2.43 4.47 -28.14
CA GLY A 74 -3.55 4.64 -29.07
C GLY A 74 -4.52 3.47 -29.20
N GLU A 75 -4.16 2.28 -28.72
CA GLU A 75 -4.93 1.06 -28.92
C GLU A 75 -5.88 0.71 -27.76
N SER A 76 -6.84 -0.15 -28.08
CA SER A 76 -8.11 -0.41 -27.38
C SER A 76 -7.97 -1.01 -25.99
N VAL A 77 -7.57 -0.19 -25.02
CA VAL A 77 -7.98 -0.40 -23.63
C VAL A 77 -9.34 0.27 -23.43
N ALA A 78 -10.35 -0.54 -23.11
CA ALA A 78 -11.75 -0.12 -22.93
C ALA A 78 -11.91 1.06 -21.96
N ALA A 79 -10.93 1.26 -21.07
CA ALA A 79 -10.56 2.56 -20.55
C ALA A 79 -9.17 2.53 -19.89
N ILE A 80 -8.54 3.70 -19.86
CA ILE A 80 -7.31 3.95 -19.10
C ILE A 80 -7.66 4.82 -17.90
N VAL A 81 -6.91 4.69 -16.82
CA VAL A 81 -7.01 5.58 -15.67
C VAL A 81 -5.81 6.51 -15.69
N ILE A 82 -6.08 7.83 -15.65
CA ILE A 82 -5.06 8.83 -15.35
C ILE A 82 -5.17 9.16 -13.87
N ALA A 83 -4.05 9.14 -13.17
CA ALA A 83 -3.95 9.50 -11.77
C ALA A 83 -3.11 10.78 -11.61
N ALA A 84 -3.41 11.54 -10.56
CA ALA A 84 -2.63 12.69 -10.16
C ALA A 84 -2.35 12.69 -8.66
N GLY A 85 -1.14 13.09 -8.29
CA GLY A 85 -0.71 13.18 -6.90
C GLY A 85 0.19 14.37 -6.66
N LYS A 86 0.09 14.93 -5.45
CA LYS A 86 0.95 16.02 -4.97
C LYS A 86 1.12 15.89 -3.46
N GLU A 87 2.30 16.23 -2.96
CA GLU A 87 2.56 16.25 -1.52
C GLU A 87 1.55 17.14 -0.80
N GLY A 88 0.97 16.64 0.30
CA GLY A 88 -0.08 17.33 1.05
C GLY A 88 -1.48 17.20 0.45
N TRP A 89 -1.63 16.46 -0.65
CA TRP A 89 -2.90 16.16 -1.30
C TRP A 89 -3.15 14.65 -1.34
N ILE A 90 -4.41 14.28 -1.15
CA ILE A 90 -4.94 12.96 -1.44
C ILE A 90 -5.00 12.80 -2.96
N ASN A 91 -4.39 11.72 -3.45
CA ASN A 91 -4.29 11.39 -4.85
C ASN A 91 -5.67 11.16 -5.47
N GLY A 92 -5.83 11.64 -6.70
CA GLY A 92 -7.07 11.59 -7.46
C GLY A 92 -6.87 10.89 -8.79
N GLY A 93 -7.95 10.51 -9.45
CA GLY A 93 -7.86 9.92 -10.77
C GLY A 93 -9.17 9.93 -11.53
N VAL A 94 -9.05 9.78 -12.83
CA VAL A 94 -10.17 9.80 -13.77
C VAL A 94 -9.99 8.73 -14.83
N LYS A 95 -11.09 8.07 -15.17
CA LYS A 95 -11.15 7.11 -16.27
C LYS A 95 -11.37 7.87 -17.57
N ILE A 96 -10.51 7.58 -18.53
CA ILE A 96 -10.53 8.17 -19.86
C ILE A 96 -10.85 7.08 -20.89
N SER A 97 -11.38 7.52 -22.03
CA SER A 97 -11.62 6.68 -23.19
C SER A 97 -10.84 7.24 -24.39
N PRO A 98 -10.74 6.51 -25.51
CA PRO A 98 -10.12 7.04 -26.74
C PRO A 98 -10.77 8.32 -27.28
N LYS A 99 -11.98 8.67 -26.83
CA LYS A 99 -12.69 9.91 -27.20
C LYS A 99 -12.43 11.08 -26.25
N THR A 100 -11.74 10.83 -25.13
CA THR A 100 -11.47 11.85 -24.12
C THR A 100 -10.30 12.71 -24.57
N SER A 101 -10.56 13.96 -24.97
CA SER A 101 -9.52 14.95 -25.31
C SER A 101 -9.18 15.89 -24.15
N TYR A 102 -10.11 16.07 -23.21
CA TYR A 102 -9.94 16.91 -22.04
C TYR A 102 -10.53 16.26 -20.78
N THR A 103 -9.90 16.44 -19.63
CA THR A 103 -10.42 15.96 -18.34
C THR A 103 -10.02 16.86 -17.16
N THR A 104 -10.73 16.69 -16.04
CA THR A 104 -10.42 17.36 -14.76
C THR A 104 -10.17 16.31 -13.69
N ILE A 105 -9.06 16.44 -12.98
CA ILE A 105 -8.73 15.60 -11.81
C ILE A 105 -8.84 16.47 -10.56
N VAL A 106 -9.65 16.02 -9.60
CA VAL A 106 -9.84 16.73 -8.34
C VAL A 106 -9.01 16.05 -7.25
N LEU A 107 -8.14 16.81 -6.58
CA LEU A 107 -7.43 16.37 -5.38
C LEU A 107 -8.09 16.96 -4.15
N LYS A 108 -8.05 16.22 -3.03
CA LYS A 108 -8.47 16.74 -1.73
C LYS A 108 -7.24 17.01 -0.88
N LYS A 109 -7.23 18.07 -0.09
CA LYS A 109 -6.13 18.30 0.84
C LYS A 109 -6.07 17.16 1.87
N VAL A 110 -4.87 16.69 2.20
CA VAL A 110 -4.69 15.81 3.36
C VAL A 110 -5.07 16.62 4.61
N PRO A 111 -5.92 16.09 5.50
CA PRO A 111 -6.22 16.75 6.77
C PRO A 111 -4.96 17.16 7.51
N ASP A 112 -4.99 18.38 8.08
CA ASP A 112 -3.91 18.88 8.90
C ASP A 112 -3.97 18.23 10.30
N GLY A 113 -2.82 17.86 10.86
CA GLY A 113 -2.70 17.27 12.20
C GLY A 113 -2.65 15.74 12.21
N ASP A 114 -1.91 15.19 13.18
CA ASP A 114 -1.84 13.76 13.48
C ASP A 114 -2.96 13.37 14.47
N ASP A 115 -3.69 12.29 14.20
CA ASP A 115 -4.70 11.76 15.12
C ASP A 115 -4.06 10.78 16.12
N PRO A 116 -3.90 11.17 17.40
CA PRO A 116 -3.34 10.29 18.42
C PRO A 116 -4.23 9.10 18.77
N GLN A 117 -5.52 9.14 18.44
CA GLN A 117 -6.48 8.07 18.69
C GLN A 117 -6.56 7.06 17.54
N TYR A 118 -5.85 7.31 16.43
CA TYR A 118 -5.77 6.37 15.33
C TYR A 118 -5.25 5.02 15.81
N THR A 119 -6.04 3.98 15.56
CA THR A 119 -5.66 2.59 15.86
C THR A 119 -4.94 2.01 14.65
N PHE A 120 -3.68 1.59 14.85
CA PHE A 120 -2.90 0.96 13.79
C PHE A 120 -3.55 -0.33 13.29
N ILE A 121 -3.47 -0.50 11.98
CA ILE A 121 -3.99 -1.65 11.28
C ILE A 121 -2.96 -2.77 11.30
N THR A 122 -3.40 -3.97 11.68
CA THR A 122 -2.52 -5.13 11.70
C THR A 122 -2.08 -5.51 10.27
N PRO A 123 -0.79 -5.84 10.06
CA PRO A 123 -0.33 -6.35 8.77
C PRO A 123 -0.81 -7.80 8.54
N HIS A 124 -1.11 -8.53 9.62
CA HIS A 124 -1.31 -9.98 9.61
C HIS A 124 -2.58 -10.43 8.87
N LYS A 125 -2.59 -11.72 8.52
CA LYS A 125 -3.81 -12.40 8.05
C LYS A 125 -4.88 -12.31 9.13
N SER A 126 -6.06 -11.78 8.78
CA SER A 126 -7.22 -11.84 9.67
C SER A 126 -7.54 -13.30 10.00
N LEU A 127 -7.84 -13.58 11.26
CA LEU A 127 -8.19 -14.94 11.71
C LEU A 127 -9.49 -15.44 11.09
N VAL A 128 -10.32 -14.51 10.60
CA VAL A 128 -11.55 -14.76 9.87
C VAL A 128 -11.29 -14.76 8.36
N ASP A 129 -10.02 -14.84 7.91
CA ASP A 129 -9.72 -14.96 6.49
C ASP A 129 -10.04 -16.36 5.96
N LEU A 130 -11.31 -16.55 5.61
CA LEU A 130 -11.90 -17.80 5.14
C LEU A 130 -11.66 -18.05 3.65
N ARG A 131 -10.93 -17.19 2.93
CA ARG A 131 -10.72 -17.38 1.47
C ARG A 131 -9.96 -18.68 1.14
N ASP A 132 -9.20 -19.20 2.10
CA ASP A 132 -8.52 -20.49 2.00
C ASP A 132 -9.39 -21.68 2.51
N ASP A 133 -10.60 -21.42 3.03
CA ASP A 133 -11.60 -22.38 3.51
C ASP A 133 -12.86 -22.29 2.63
N THR A 134 -12.78 -22.91 1.45
CA THR A 134 -13.78 -22.81 0.38
C THR A 134 -15.17 -23.29 0.81
N GLU A 135 -15.25 -24.38 1.58
CA GLU A 135 -16.52 -24.92 2.07
C GLU A 135 -17.23 -23.95 3.01
N LYS A 136 -16.48 -23.31 3.91
CA LYS A 136 -17.05 -22.33 4.84
C LYS A 136 -17.43 -21.03 4.14
N MET A 137 -16.64 -20.58 3.16
CA MET A 137 -17.01 -19.44 2.30
C MET A 137 -18.29 -19.68 1.53
N ASP A 138 -18.49 -20.87 0.96
CA ASP A 138 -19.69 -21.19 0.20
C ASP A 138 -20.93 -21.28 1.12
N SER A 139 -20.76 -21.76 2.36
CA SER A 139 -21.83 -21.74 3.37
C SER A 139 -22.26 -20.32 3.80
N LEU A 140 -21.34 -19.34 3.77
CA LEU A 140 -21.60 -17.95 4.11
C LEU A 140 -22.19 -17.17 2.93
N ARG A 141 -21.76 -17.46 1.70
CA ARG A 141 -22.33 -16.89 0.47
C ARG A 141 -23.83 -17.17 0.33
N LEU A 142 -24.26 -18.37 0.70
CA LEU A 142 -25.67 -18.77 0.66
C LEU A 142 -26.59 -17.98 1.60
N LYS A 143 -26.02 -17.30 2.61
CA LYS A 143 -26.74 -16.46 3.59
C LYS A 143 -26.58 -14.96 3.34
N SER A 144 -25.98 -14.57 2.21
CA SER A 144 -25.73 -13.16 1.90
C SER A 144 -27.03 -12.39 1.67
N HIS A 145 -27.15 -11.23 2.32
CA HIS A 145 -28.30 -10.35 2.19
C HIS A 145 -28.23 -9.60 0.86
N THR A 146 -29.38 -9.46 0.20
CA THR A 146 -29.63 -8.86 -1.13
C THR A 146 -29.25 -7.37 -1.28
N HIS A 147 -28.57 -6.77 -0.30
CA HIS A 147 -28.34 -5.32 -0.20
C HIS A 147 -26.87 -4.88 -0.26
N PHE A 148 -25.90 -5.80 -0.25
CA PHE A 148 -24.48 -5.45 -0.31
C PHE A 148 -23.89 -5.67 -1.72
N LYS A 149 -23.23 -4.63 -2.27
CA LYS A 149 -22.66 -4.63 -3.62
C LYS A 149 -21.29 -5.32 -3.73
N GLU A 150 -20.61 -5.54 -2.61
CA GLU A 150 -19.27 -6.13 -2.57
C GLU A 150 -19.31 -7.52 -1.90
N THR A 151 -18.42 -8.43 -2.32
CA THR A 151 -18.40 -9.84 -1.89
C THR A 151 -18.20 -9.99 -0.37
N CYS A 152 -18.62 -11.13 0.21
CA CYS A 152 -18.63 -11.48 1.64
C CYS A 152 -17.40 -11.08 2.49
N ASN A 153 -16.27 -10.78 1.87
CA ASN A 153 -15.02 -10.35 2.47
C ASN A 153 -15.07 -9.02 3.23
N LEU A 154 -16.11 -8.18 3.03
CA LEU A 154 -16.21 -6.89 3.71
C LEU A 154 -16.98 -6.91 5.02
N CYS A 155 -17.95 -7.80 5.18
CA CYS A 155 -18.83 -7.82 6.36
C CYS A 155 -18.29 -8.67 7.51
N HIS A 156 -17.23 -9.46 7.28
CA HIS A 156 -16.71 -10.42 8.26
C HIS A 156 -15.22 -10.25 8.60
N PHE A 157 -14.51 -9.30 7.99
CA PHE A 157 -13.06 -9.22 8.07
C PHE A 157 -12.68 -7.80 8.49
N GLU A 158 -11.85 -7.68 9.52
CA GLU A 158 -11.17 -6.42 9.81
C GLU A 158 -10.23 -6.08 8.65
N PRO A 159 -10.08 -4.80 8.29
CA PRO A 159 -9.14 -4.40 7.25
C PRO A 159 -7.73 -4.77 7.71
N THR A 160 -7.01 -5.60 6.94
CA THR A 160 -5.60 -5.91 7.18
C THR A 160 -4.80 -5.73 5.90
N CYS A 161 -3.50 -5.42 6.02
CA CYS A 161 -2.65 -5.22 4.85
C CYS A 161 -2.55 -6.50 4.00
N PHE A 162 -2.46 -7.67 4.66
CA PHE A 162 -2.45 -8.98 4.02
C PHE A 162 -3.65 -9.23 3.10
N LEU A 163 -4.83 -8.68 3.42
CA LEU A 163 -6.06 -8.96 2.69
C LEU A 163 -5.92 -8.70 1.19
N CYS A 164 -5.23 -7.61 0.83
CA CYS A 164 -4.98 -7.21 -0.56
C CYS A 164 -3.52 -7.35 -0.98
N HIS A 165 -2.56 -7.19 -0.06
CA HIS A 165 -1.12 -7.16 -0.36
C HIS A 165 -0.39 -8.41 0.12
N ARG A 166 -0.83 -9.59 -0.34
CA ARG A 166 -0.30 -10.90 0.12
C ARG A 166 1.20 -11.07 -0.15
N GLU A 167 1.64 -10.74 -1.35
CA GLU A 167 3.05 -10.92 -1.74
C GLU A 167 3.97 -9.99 -0.94
N LEU A 168 3.59 -8.72 -0.80
CA LEU A 168 4.32 -7.75 0.02
C LEU A 168 4.35 -8.17 1.49
N TYR A 169 3.23 -8.68 2.02
CA TYR A 169 3.19 -9.23 3.37
C TYR A 169 4.16 -10.41 3.53
N THR A 170 4.19 -11.36 2.59
CA THR A 170 5.11 -12.50 2.64
C THR A 170 6.56 -12.05 2.66
N GLN A 171 6.92 -11.05 1.85
CA GLN A 171 8.26 -10.46 1.87
C GLN A 171 8.57 -9.81 3.22
N TRP A 172 7.66 -8.96 3.70
CA TRP A 172 7.80 -8.27 4.98
C TRP A 172 7.95 -9.26 6.15
N THR A 173 7.15 -10.33 6.22
CA THR A 173 7.15 -11.26 7.35
C THR A 173 8.50 -11.97 7.54
N THR A 174 9.31 -12.06 6.48
CA THR A 174 10.66 -12.63 6.49
C THR A 174 11.78 -11.60 6.68
N SER A 175 11.44 -10.31 6.77
CA SER A 175 12.40 -9.21 6.88
C SER A 175 12.82 -8.93 8.32
N GLN A 176 13.94 -8.24 8.49
CA GLN A 176 14.37 -7.75 9.81
C GLN A 176 13.41 -6.73 10.41
N HIS A 177 12.66 -6.00 9.59
CA HIS A 177 11.63 -5.06 10.05
C HIS A 177 10.50 -5.78 10.80
N ALA A 178 10.02 -6.92 10.28
CA ALA A 178 9.00 -7.73 10.97
C ALA A 178 9.54 -8.41 12.23
N ARG A 179 10.86 -8.65 12.29
CA ARG A 179 11.55 -9.29 13.43
C ARG A 179 12.12 -8.30 14.43
N ALA A 180 11.88 -7.00 14.28
CA ALA A 180 12.61 -6.00 15.04
C ALA A 180 12.36 -6.07 16.56
N VAL A 181 11.18 -6.54 16.97
CA VAL A 181 10.84 -6.74 18.39
C VAL A 181 11.39 -8.06 18.94
N ASP A 182 11.47 -9.10 18.11
CA ASP A 182 11.72 -10.48 18.55
C ASP A 182 12.97 -11.12 17.91
N ASN A 183 13.89 -10.29 17.42
CA ASN A 183 15.19 -10.72 16.96
C ASN A 183 16.06 -11.10 18.17
N PRO A 184 16.53 -12.37 18.28
CA PRO A 184 17.33 -12.83 19.41
C PRO A 184 18.59 -12.00 19.64
N TRP A 185 19.26 -11.50 18.59
CA TRP A 185 20.46 -10.67 18.75
C TRP A 185 20.15 -9.32 19.40
N THR A 186 19.01 -8.72 19.03
CA THR A 186 18.54 -7.47 19.64
C THR A 186 18.18 -7.69 21.10
N LEU A 187 17.43 -8.75 21.39
CA LEU A 187 17.02 -9.08 22.76
C LEU A 187 18.21 -9.43 23.63
N ASN A 188 19.18 -10.19 23.13
CA ASN A 188 20.40 -10.51 23.87
C ASN A 188 21.20 -9.26 24.24
N LEU A 189 21.34 -8.30 23.31
CA LEU A 189 22.00 -7.03 23.60
C LEU A 189 21.18 -6.14 24.55
N TYR A 190 19.85 -6.20 24.49
CA TYR A 190 18.98 -5.41 25.33
C TYR A 190 18.91 -5.96 26.77
N ASP A 191 18.62 -7.26 26.91
CA ASP A 191 18.38 -7.93 28.20
C ASP A 191 19.63 -8.55 28.82
N GLY A 192 20.72 -8.71 28.06
CA GLY A 192 21.92 -9.41 28.51
C GLY A 192 21.75 -10.93 28.55
N THR A 193 20.88 -11.46 27.69
CA THR A 193 20.62 -12.90 27.57
C THR A 193 21.57 -13.59 26.59
N ASP A 194 21.72 -14.91 26.71
CA ASP A 194 22.31 -15.73 25.64
C ASP A 194 21.28 -16.14 24.57
N ALA A 195 21.72 -16.89 23.56
CA ALA A 195 20.85 -17.35 22.46
C ALA A 195 19.69 -18.27 22.91
N ASP A 196 19.80 -18.84 24.11
CA ASP A 196 18.77 -19.70 24.72
C ASP A 196 17.82 -18.90 25.64
N GLY A 197 18.06 -17.58 25.79
CA GLY A 197 17.27 -16.69 26.63
C GLY A 197 17.66 -16.72 28.12
N ASN A 198 18.79 -17.33 28.48
CA ASN A 198 19.26 -17.33 29.86
C ASN A 198 19.74 -15.93 30.23
N GLU A 199 19.18 -15.35 31.29
CA GLU A 199 19.51 -14.00 31.75
C GLU A 199 20.91 -13.93 32.39
N ASN A 200 21.53 -12.75 32.34
CA ASN A 200 22.82 -12.44 32.96
C ASN A 200 24.02 -13.26 32.42
N VAL A 201 23.95 -13.69 31.16
CA VAL A 201 25.02 -14.47 30.52
C VAL A 201 25.92 -13.59 29.64
N GLY A 202 25.36 -12.56 29.00
CA GLY A 202 26.09 -11.65 28.11
C GLY A 202 26.02 -10.19 28.56
N PRO A 203 26.73 -9.27 27.87
CA PRO A 203 26.53 -7.84 28.06
C PRO A 203 25.10 -7.46 27.69
N GLY A 204 24.48 -6.54 28.46
CA GLY A 204 23.09 -6.16 28.28
C GLY A 204 22.82 -4.74 28.73
N TYR A 205 22.14 -3.96 27.90
CA TYR A 205 21.77 -2.59 28.27
C TYR A 205 20.98 -2.54 29.59
N ARG A 206 20.02 -3.45 29.78
CA ARG A 206 19.21 -3.53 31.01
C ARG A 206 19.98 -4.05 32.21
N LEU A 207 21.13 -4.71 32.02
CA LEU A 207 22.03 -5.07 33.11
C LEU A 207 22.78 -3.84 33.66
N ASP A 208 23.26 -2.98 32.75
CA ASP A 208 23.96 -1.75 33.11
C ASP A 208 22.99 -0.65 33.59
N PHE A 209 21.76 -0.64 33.07
CA PHE A 209 20.74 0.36 33.33
C PHE A 209 19.38 -0.25 33.73
N PRO A 210 19.26 -0.89 34.90
CA PRO A 210 18.09 -1.68 35.30
C PRO A 210 16.80 -0.88 35.46
N ASP A 211 16.88 0.44 35.69
CA ASP A 211 15.71 1.31 35.82
C ASP A 211 15.45 2.19 34.58
N ASN A 212 16.24 2.03 33.52
CA ASN A 212 16.08 2.78 32.27
C ASN A 212 15.82 1.81 31.09
N PRO A 213 14.67 1.91 30.42
CA PRO A 213 14.38 1.10 29.23
C PRO A 213 15.11 1.60 27.97
N GLY A 214 15.71 2.80 28.01
CA GLY A 214 16.40 3.38 26.87
C GLY A 214 15.48 3.72 25.70
N ASN A 215 16.08 3.89 24.53
CA ASN A 215 15.41 4.31 23.30
C ASN A 215 15.33 3.18 22.25
N CYS A 216 15.63 1.94 22.62
CA CYS A 216 15.65 0.80 21.68
C CYS A 216 14.28 0.60 21.01
N ALA A 217 13.19 0.75 21.78
CA ALA A 217 11.84 0.64 21.26
C ALA A 217 11.47 1.73 20.24
N ASP A 218 12.12 2.89 20.28
CA ASP A 218 11.81 4.02 19.37
C ASP A 218 12.07 3.67 17.90
N CYS A 219 12.96 2.70 17.65
CA CYS A 219 13.23 2.12 16.34
C CYS A 219 12.63 0.71 16.18
N HIS A 220 12.71 -0.13 17.21
CA HIS A 220 12.37 -1.55 17.09
C HIS A 220 10.89 -1.88 17.30
N ALA A 221 10.18 -1.06 18.08
CA ALA A 221 8.76 -1.20 18.39
C ALA A 221 8.06 0.17 18.26
N PRO A 222 8.17 0.85 17.11
CA PRO A 222 7.91 2.28 17.04
C PRO A 222 6.45 2.64 17.32
N THR A 223 5.49 1.77 16.99
CA THR A 223 4.07 1.99 17.30
C THR A 223 3.71 1.84 18.77
N ALA A 224 4.49 1.07 19.54
CA ALA A 224 4.44 1.15 21.01
C ALA A 224 5.09 2.44 21.52
N ALA A 225 6.23 2.79 20.94
CA ALA A 225 7.09 3.88 21.40
C ALA A 225 6.49 5.28 21.17
N ILE A 226 5.65 5.49 20.16
CA ILE A 226 5.04 6.81 19.89
C ILE A 226 4.29 7.41 21.09
N ASN A 227 3.75 6.58 21.99
CA ASN A 227 3.01 7.04 23.16
C ASN A 227 3.92 7.33 24.36
N ALA A 228 5.16 6.82 24.35
CA ALA A 228 6.16 7.07 25.38
C ALA A 228 7.59 7.02 24.78
N PRO A 229 7.96 7.98 23.90
CA PRO A 229 9.26 7.94 23.23
C PRO A 229 10.42 8.00 24.23
N GLY A 230 11.44 7.17 24.03
CA GLY A 230 12.61 7.02 24.92
C GLY A 230 12.30 6.38 26.28
N LYS A 231 11.07 5.87 26.47
CA LYS A 231 10.60 5.31 27.74
C LYS A 231 9.88 3.97 27.58
N THR A 232 9.62 3.52 26.35
CA THR A 232 8.99 2.24 26.09
C THR A 232 9.98 1.09 26.28
N ASP A 233 9.66 0.18 27.19
CA ASP A 233 10.47 -1.03 27.43
C ASP A 233 10.23 -2.07 26.33
N LEU A 234 11.28 -2.36 25.56
CA LEU A 234 11.23 -3.32 24.46
C LEU A 234 10.91 -4.75 24.95
N LYS A 235 11.38 -5.15 26.13
CA LYS A 235 11.10 -6.48 26.73
C LYS A 235 9.61 -6.62 27.05
N VAL A 236 8.96 -5.54 27.47
CA VAL A 236 7.50 -5.53 27.72
C VAL A 236 6.73 -5.71 26.42
N VAL A 237 7.15 -5.04 25.33
CA VAL A 237 6.51 -5.22 24.01
C VAL A 237 6.69 -6.65 23.50
N TYR A 238 7.91 -7.20 23.62
CA TYR A 238 8.24 -8.59 23.27
C TYR A 238 7.39 -9.60 24.04
N ASN A 239 7.35 -9.50 25.37
CA ASN A 239 6.61 -10.43 26.22
C ASN A 239 5.11 -10.41 25.94
N ARG A 240 4.55 -9.22 25.66
CA ARG A 240 3.17 -9.07 25.20
C ARG A 240 2.99 -9.82 23.88
N ALA A 241 3.78 -9.51 22.85
CA ALA A 241 3.70 -10.16 21.55
C ALA A 241 3.75 -11.70 21.62
N HIS A 242 4.52 -12.27 22.55
CA HIS A 242 4.63 -13.73 22.74
C HIS A 242 3.43 -14.37 23.44
N ILE A 243 2.62 -13.61 24.19
CA ILE A 243 1.34 -14.10 24.77
C ILE A 243 0.26 -14.23 23.68
N VAL A 244 0.37 -13.51 22.56
CA VAL A 244 -0.60 -13.51 21.45
C VAL A 244 -0.48 -14.75 20.55
N TYR A 245 0.63 -15.49 20.62
CA TYR A 245 0.84 -16.71 19.82
C TYR A 245 0.72 -18.02 20.62
N PRO A 246 -0.47 -18.39 21.14
CA PRO A 246 -0.74 -19.79 21.44
C PRO A 246 -1.26 -20.49 20.19
N THR A 247 -0.43 -21.39 19.68
CA THR A 247 -0.90 -22.60 18.99
C THR A 247 -2.06 -23.22 19.80
N GLN A 248 -3.18 -23.49 19.11
CA GLN A 248 -4.30 -24.36 19.53
C GLN A 248 -5.35 -23.86 20.56
N ILE A 249 -6.18 -22.82 20.32
CA ILE A 249 -7.49 -22.69 21.01
C ILE A 249 -8.60 -22.13 20.09
N GLY A 250 -9.81 -22.69 20.20
CA GLY A 250 -10.96 -22.54 19.30
C GLY A 250 -11.59 -21.15 19.14
N TYR A 251 -12.25 -20.99 17.99
CA TYR A 251 -12.39 -19.79 17.16
C TYR A 251 -13.50 -18.76 17.52
N LYS A 252 -14.27 -18.88 18.62
CA LYS A 252 -15.52 -18.09 18.77
C LYS A 252 -15.79 -17.45 20.14
N SER A 253 -14.94 -16.55 20.65
CA SER A 253 -15.41 -15.70 21.76
C SER A 253 -14.92 -14.26 21.66
N TYR A 254 -15.83 -13.33 22.01
CA TYR A 254 -15.59 -11.89 22.09
C TYR A 254 -14.45 -11.52 23.07
N LYS A 255 -14.17 -12.41 24.04
CA LYS A 255 -13.00 -12.31 24.93
C LYS A 255 -11.67 -12.39 24.16
N ARG A 256 -11.63 -12.96 22.95
CA ARG A 256 -10.42 -13.07 22.12
C ARG A 256 -10.08 -11.75 21.41
N VAL A 257 -11.04 -10.99 20.91
CA VAL A 257 -10.78 -9.64 20.34
C VAL A 257 -10.22 -8.74 21.43
N GLU A 258 -10.81 -8.82 22.62
CA GLU A 258 -10.34 -8.11 23.81
C GLU A 258 -8.97 -8.65 24.30
N GLN A 259 -8.69 -9.94 24.18
CA GLN A 259 -7.38 -10.53 24.52
C GLN A 259 -6.32 -10.29 23.44
N GLU A 260 -6.65 -10.20 22.16
CA GLU A 260 -5.72 -9.85 21.08
C GLU A 260 -5.35 -8.37 21.19
N GLN A 261 -6.35 -7.50 21.45
CA GLN A 261 -6.15 -6.10 21.83
C GLN A 261 -5.34 -5.94 23.13
N LYS A 262 -5.54 -6.82 24.13
CA LYS A 262 -4.82 -6.77 25.43
C LYS A 262 -3.48 -7.53 25.45
N ALA A 263 -3.21 -8.40 24.49
CA ALA A 263 -1.99 -9.20 24.45
C ALA A 263 -0.86 -8.53 23.65
N GLY A 264 -1.04 -7.38 22.98
CA GLY A 264 0.06 -6.62 22.34
C GLY A 264 -0.03 -6.51 20.81
N SER A 265 -1.22 -6.15 20.31
CA SER A 265 -1.82 -6.64 19.05
C SER A 265 -1.22 -6.21 17.71
N VAL A 266 -0.41 -5.16 17.65
CA VAL A 266 0.16 -4.60 16.40
C VAL A 266 1.56 -4.06 16.63
N ASP A 267 1.79 -3.53 17.81
CA ASP A 267 3.09 -3.09 18.34
C ASP A 267 4.16 -4.18 18.30
N GLY A 268 3.77 -5.44 18.52
CA GLY A 268 4.67 -6.60 18.45
C GLY A 268 5.08 -6.98 17.02
N ALA A 269 4.47 -6.39 16.00
CA ALA A 269 4.79 -6.67 14.59
C ALA A 269 6.09 -6.00 14.12
N GLY A 270 6.82 -5.29 15.01
CA GLY A 270 7.99 -4.52 14.62
C GLY A 270 7.64 -3.36 13.70
N ILE A 271 8.49 -3.12 12.70
CA ILE A 271 8.29 -2.05 11.72
C ILE A 271 7.32 -2.57 10.65
N HIS A 272 6.01 -2.41 10.88
CA HIS A 272 4.95 -2.92 10.01
C HIS A 272 4.48 -1.90 8.96
N CYS A 273 3.69 -2.37 7.99
CA CYS A 273 3.23 -1.60 6.85
C CYS A 273 2.55 -0.28 7.25
N ASP A 274 1.56 -0.36 8.15
CA ASP A 274 0.80 0.83 8.55
C ASP A 274 1.72 1.88 9.20
N PHE A 275 2.64 1.49 10.10
CA PHE A 275 3.62 2.43 10.66
C PHE A 275 4.44 3.14 9.58
N CYS A 276 5.10 2.37 8.70
CA CYS A 276 5.92 2.93 7.62
C CYS A 276 5.13 3.86 6.73
N HIS A 277 3.88 3.50 6.42
CA HIS A 277 3.01 4.27 5.55
C HIS A 277 2.25 5.40 6.27
N LYS A 278 2.51 5.66 7.56
CA LYS A 278 2.11 6.91 8.25
C LYS A 278 3.25 7.89 8.43
N ILE A 279 4.47 7.55 8.01
CA ILE A 279 5.62 8.47 8.09
C ILE A 279 5.38 9.62 7.10
N LYS A 280 5.21 10.82 7.65
CA LYS A 280 5.05 12.05 6.88
C LYS A 280 6.40 12.67 6.56
N ALA A 281 7.28 12.73 7.54
CA ALA A 281 8.59 13.34 7.40
C ALA A 281 9.64 12.63 8.25
N VAL A 282 10.89 12.73 7.83
CA VAL A 282 12.06 12.25 8.56
C VAL A 282 13.08 13.37 8.65
N GLU A 283 13.57 13.63 9.86
CA GLU A 283 14.67 14.55 10.12
C GLU A 283 15.95 13.73 10.35
N VAL A 284 17.03 14.11 9.67
CA VAL A 284 18.35 13.49 9.88
C VAL A 284 19.02 14.17 11.06
N ASN A 285 19.05 13.48 12.20
CA ASN A 285 19.60 13.96 13.47
C ASN A 285 20.10 12.78 14.32
N ASP A 286 20.64 13.07 15.51
CA ASP A 286 21.13 12.06 16.47
C ASP A 286 20.01 11.49 17.37
N ALA A 287 18.75 11.86 17.12
CA ALA A 287 17.61 11.36 17.87
C ALA A 287 17.24 9.95 17.39
N ALA A 288 16.48 9.20 18.19
CA ALA A 288 16.18 7.80 17.89
C ALA A 288 14.76 7.65 17.35
N GLY A 289 14.61 7.26 16.08
CA GLY A 289 13.32 6.86 15.52
C GLY A 289 12.18 7.83 15.82
N VAL A 290 11.10 7.35 16.44
CA VAL A 290 9.94 8.18 16.81
C VAL A 290 10.21 9.17 17.96
N ASN A 291 11.35 9.04 18.63
CA ASN A 291 11.85 9.99 19.62
C ASN A 291 12.74 11.04 18.95
N GLY A 292 12.14 11.81 18.04
CA GLY A 292 12.74 13.03 17.48
C GLY A 292 13.19 12.97 16.01
N SER A 293 13.21 11.81 15.35
CA SER A 293 13.61 11.72 13.93
C SER A 293 12.45 11.47 12.98
N ILE A 294 11.41 10.75 13.42
CA ILE A 294 10.27 10.35 12.59
C ILE A 294 9.03 11.14 12.99
N THR A 295 8.45 11.86 12.03
CA THR A 295 7.15 12.51 12.19
C THR A 295 6.07 11.70 11.50
N LEU A 296 5.07 11.27 12.28
CA LEU A 296 3.88 10.59 11.77
C LEU A 296 2.78 11.58 11.40
N ASN A 297 1.92 11.17 10.48
CA ASN A 297 0.60 11.75 10.29
C ASN A 297 -0.43 10.64 10.08
N ARG A 298 -1.07 10.27 11.20
CA ARG A 298 -2.18 9.34 11.29
C ARG A 298 -3.46 10.09 10.99
N VAL A 299 -3.93 9.98 9.76
CA VAL A 299 -5.20 10.58 9.35
C VAL A 299 -6.31 9.57 9.52
N ASN A 300 -7.31 9.93 10.33
CA ASN A 300 -8.58 9.23 10.37
C ASN A 300 -9.60 9.95 9.47
N LEU A 301 -10.21 9.21 8.54
CA LEU A 301 -11.08 9.77 7.50
C LEU A 301 -12.55 9.51 7.85
N ASP A 302 -12.97 9.90 9.05
CA ASP A 302 -14.26 9.52 9.65
C ASP A 302 -15.46 9.79 8.73
N VAL A 303 -15.51 10.95 8.06
CA VAL A 303 -16.60 11.28 7.12
C VAL A 303 -16.64 10.32 5.92
N GLU A 304 -15.49 9.98 5.35
CA GLU A 304 -15.41 9.03 4.24
C GLU A 304 -15.65 7.60 4.72
N LYS A 305 -15.22 7.27 5.95
CA LYS A 305 -15.49 6.00 6.61
C LYS A 305 -16.99 5.79 6.80
N GLU A 306 -17.70 6.71 7.43
CA GLU A 306 -19.15 6.65 7.61
C GLU A 306 -19.90 6.55 6.28
N LYS A 307 -19.42 7.26 5.25
CA LYS A 307 -20.01 7.20 3.92
C LYS A 307 -19.82 5.82 3.29
N ARG A 308 -18.59 5.29 3.28
CA ARG A 308 -18.28 3.97 2.72
C ARG A 308 -18.99 2.86 3.50
N GLU A 309 -19.08 2.98 4.81
CA GLU A 309 -19.88 2.10 5.68
C GLU A 309 -21.34 2.01 5.24
N LYS A 310 -22.01 3.16 5.06
CA LYS A 310 -23.41 3.22 4.59
C LYS A 310 -23.60 2.63 3.19
N GLU A 311 -22.57 2.69 2.35
CA GLU A 311 -22.54 2.08 1.01
C GLU A 311 -22.16 0.60 1.03
N GLY A 312 -21.81 0.04 2.19
CA GLY A 312 -21.34 -1.32 2.35
C GLY A 312 -19.95 -1.59 1.77
N ARG A 313 -19.08 -0.58 1.82
CA ARG A 313 -17.72 -0.56 1.27
C ARG A 313 -16.68 -0.49 2.38
N MET A 314 -15.46 -0.92 2.08
CA MET A 314 -14.36 -1.00 3.06
C MET A 314 -13.98 0.39 3.56
N TYR A 315 -13.59 0.47 4.84
CA TYR A 315 -13.09 1.71 5.45
C TYR A 315 -11.89 2.24 4.66
N PRO A 316 -11.83 3.57 4.46
CA PRO A 316 -10.68 4.16 3.82
C PRO A 316 -9.45 4.09 4.74
N ILE A 317 -8.31 3.76 4.18
CA ILE A 317 -7.02 3.69 4.87
C ILE A 317 -6.09 4.71 4.25
N PHE A 318 -5.77 5.77 5.00
CA PHE A 318 -4.82 6.77 4.53
C PHE A 318 -3.38 6.25 4.55
N VAL A 319 -2.57 6.51 3.53
CA VAL A 319 -1.15 6.12 3.48
C VAL A 319 -0.27 7.15 2.77
N TYR A 320 1.02 7.18 3.11
CA TYR A 320 2.06 7.86 2.35
C TYR A 320 2.86 6.87 1.50
N GLY A 321 3.32 7.34 0.34
CA GLY A 321 4.25 6.61 -0.53
C GLY A 321 4.33 7.23 -1.92
N PRO A 322 5.05 6.62 -2.87
CA PRO A 322 5.14 7.06 -4.27
C PRO A 322 3.87 6.66 -5.07
N TYR A 323 2.77 6.43 -4.35
CA TYR A 323 1.56 5.82 -4.86
C TYR A 323 0.59 6.87 -5.36
N ASP A 324 1.04 7.80 -6.21
CA ASP A 324 0.17 8.65 -7.04
C ASP A 324 -0.80 7.83 -7.91
N ASP A 325 -0.59 6.51 -8.03
CA ASP A 325 -1.50 5.52 -8.60
C ASP A 325 -2.64 5.05 -7.67
N VAL A 326 -2.55 5.25 -6.36
CA VAL A 326 -3.61 4.87 -5.42
C VAL A 326 -4.69 5.95 -5.43
N ILE A 327 -5.74 5.67 -6.21
CA ILE A 327 -6.86 6.59 -6.41
C ILE A 327 -8.09 6.16 -5.62
N THR A 328 -8.83 7.13 -5.10
CA THR A 328 -10.00 6.89 -4.25
C THR A 328 -11.24 6.38 -5.00
N PHE A 329 -11.20 6.35 -6.34
CA PHE A 329 -12.29 5.92 -7.20
C PHE A 329 -11.79 4.88 -8.22
N SER A 330 -12.35 3.67 -8.19
CA SER A 330 -12.22 2.69 -9.28
C SER A 330 -13.53 2.69 -10.09
N PRO A 331 -13.56 3.31 -11.29
CA PRO A 331 -14.72 3.28 -12.17
C PRO A 331 -14.60 2.15 -13.21
N VAL A 332 -13.99 1.02 -12.86
CA VAL A 332 -14.24 -0.22 -13.61
C VAL A 332 -15.68 -0.60 -13.29
N SER A 333 -16.61 -0.11 -14.10
CA SER A 333 -17.98 -0.61 -14.17
C SER A 333 -17.92 -2.13 -14.28
N ASN A 334 -18.26 -2.81 -13.18
CA ASN A 334 -18.23 -4.25 -12.93
C ASN A 334 -16.98 -4.87 -12.26
N SER A 335 -16.04 -4.10 -11.71
CA SER A 335 -15.12 -4.65 -10.70
C SER A 335 -15.47 -4.10 -9.31
N ALA A 336 -15.84 -5.00 -8.41
CA ALA A 336 -16.25 -4.72 -7.04
C ALA A 336 -15.06 -4.36 -6.11
N ILE A 337 -14.06 -3.63 -6.61
CA ILE A 337 -12.88 -3.25 -5.83
C ILE A 337 -12.60 -1.78 -6.05
N THR A 338 -13.28 -0.95 -5.27
CA THR A 338 -12.78 0.39 -4.99
C THR A 338 -11.65 0.26 -3.96
N SER A 339 -10.49 0.88 -4.23
CA SER A 339 -9.36 0.75 -3.30
C SER A 339 -9.76 1.33 -1.93
N PRO A 340 -9.58 0.58 -0.83
CA PRO A 340 -9.68 1.16 0.50
C PRO A 340 -8.55 2.16 0.73
N MET A 341 -7.41 2.00 0.04
CA MET A 341 -6.26 2.86 0.20
C MET A 341 -6.52 4.24 -0.39
N ILE A 342 -6.18 5.26 0.38
CA ILE A 342 -6.19 6.67 0.00
C ILE A 342 -4.79 7.18 0.25
N ALA A 343 -4.09 7.62 -0.80
CA ALA A 343 -2.67 7.96 -0.67
C ALA A 343 -2.41 9.45 -0.79
N SER A 344 -1.34 9.91 -0.15
CA SER A 344 -0.67 11.15 -0.52
C SER A 344 0.75 10.86 -0.97
N TYR A 345 1.16 11.54 -2.03
CA TYR A 345 2.55 11.51 -2.47
C TYR A 345 3.49 11.98 -1.36
N ASN A 346 4.60 11.27 -1.16
CA ASN A 346 5.66 11.67 -0.24
C ASN A 346 7.04 11.56 -0.93
N PRO A 347 7.84 12.65 -0.96
CA PRO A 347 9.12 12.69 -1.67
C PRO A 347 10.21 11.79 -1.07
N ILE A 348 10.04 11.31 0.16
CA ILE A 348 10.96 10.35 0.81
C ILE A 348 11.03 9.02 0.04
N TYR A 349 10.02 8.69 -0.76
CA TYR A 349 9.91 7.42 -1.48
C TYR A 349 10.24 7.52 -2.98
N ASN A 350 10.96 8.57 -3.42
CA ASN A 350 11.42 8.75 -4.81
C ASN A 350 12.67 7.94 -5.14
#